data_AF-T0QQW6-F1
#
_entry.id   AF-T0QQW6-F1
#
_cell.length_a   1.000
_cell.length_b   1.000
_cell.length_c   1.000
_cell.angle_alpha   90.00
_cell.angle_beta   90.00
_cell.angle_gamma   90.00
#
_symmetry.space_group_name_H-M   'P 1'
#
loop_
_entity.id
_entity.type
_entity.pdbx_description
1 polymer ?
#
loop_
_entity_poly.entity_id
_entity_poly.type
_entity_poly.pdbx_seq_one_letter_code
_entity_poly.pdbx_strand_id
1 'polypeptide(L)'
;MGRFTTCLQCSCVYALRACIDLAFPVQQRQWRCLPCTLPPVYAAAHALFVREHRAIADVATHFELDRAKLLLLVRWHRAHAQSTSTLSTRARAVGAAMASESPLYTKEMLQAAVRYAALHGVGCRQAARAIERVHQLPLNSIPHGTVHQHMQSPSLRYRNPGAHRKLSRFEEELVAQHLIQKQETRRLTKHEAAEEMMTLLCRRGRANPFEACAQARPSQGFWRGFLQRHPEIQLQTRSSPCNRILDATT
;
A
#
# COMPACT_ATOMS: atom_id res chain seq x y z
N MET A 1 4.49 4.41 6.30
CA MET A 1 3.87 3.09 6.55
C MET A 1 4.77 2.32 7.48
N GLY A 2 4.26 1.81 8.61
CA GLY A 2 5.07 0.98 9.52
C GLY A 2 5.41 -0.36 8.87
N ARG A 3 6.66 -0.80 8.98
CA ARG A 3 7.06 -2.16 8.57
C ARG A 3 6.71 -3.13 9.71
N PHE A 4 6.16 -4.29 9.37
CA PHE A 4 5.78 -5.34 10.31
C PHE A 4 6.45 -6.66 9.91
N THR A 5 6.61 -7.57 10.87
CA THR A 5 7.12 -8.92 10.66
C THR A 5 6.24 -9.93 11.42
N THR A 6 6.10 -11.14 10.89
CA THR A 6 5.26 -12.20 11.47
C THR A 6 6.12 -13.33 11.98
N CYS A 7 5.91 -13.74 13.23
CA CYS A 7 6.66 -14.83 13.84
C CYS A 7 6.23 -16.18 13.25
N LEU A 8 7.20 -17.02 12.86
CA LEU A 8 6.92 -18.35 12.34
C LEU A 8 6.24 -19.28 13.36
N GLN A 9 6.58 -19.17 14.65
CA GLN A 9 6.13 -20.11 15.68
C GLN A 9 4.75 -19.77 16.25
N CYS A 10 4.46 -18.49 16.48
CA CYS A 10 3.22 -18.06 17.14
C CYS A 10 2.30 -17.25 16.23
N SER A 11 2.69 -17.02 14.97
CA SER A 11 1.94 -16.24 13.99
C SER A 11 1.62 -14.79 14.41
N CYS A 12 2.16 -14.30 15.52
CA CYS A 12 1.95 -12.92 15.96
C CYS A 12 2.69 -11.93 15.07
N VAL A 13 2.05 -10.78 14.82
CA VAL A 13 2.60 -9.67 14.04
C VAL A 13 3.25 -8.64 14.96
N TYR A 14 4.50 -8.29 14.67
CA TYR A 14 5.30 -7.35 15.46
C TYR A 14 5.76 -6.17 14.61
N ALA A 15 5.83 -4.98 15.21
CA ALA A 15 6.36 -3.78 14.57
C ALA A 15 7.88 -3.88 14.42
N LEU A 16 8.40 -3.72 13.20
CA LEU A 16 9.82 -3.89 12.87
C LEU A 16 10.73 -2.92 13.64
N ARG A 17 10.23 -1.70 13.92
CA ARG A 17 11.00 -0.64 14.58
C ARG A 17 11.41 -1.03 16.00
N ALA A 18 10.48 -1.57 16.79
CA ALA A 18 10.78 -2.05 18.14
C ALA A 18 11.81 -3.20 18.13
N CYS A 19 11.78 -4.07 17.11
CA CYS A 19 12.76 -5.13 16.96
C CYS A 19 14.17 -4.58 16.63
N ILE A 20 14.25 -3.53 15.79
CA ILE A 20 15.52 -2.85 15.45
C ILE A 20 16.09 -2.13 16.67
N ASP A 21 15.25 -1.41 17.42
CA ASP A 21 15.66 -0.67 18.62
C ASP A 21 16.22 -1.59 19.73
N LEU A 22 15.77 -2.86 19.75
CA LEU A 22 16.26 -3.90 20.66
C LEU A 22 17.42 -4.72 20.09
N ALA A 23 18.00 -4.31 18.94
CA ALA A 23 19.04 -5.03 18.21
C ALA A 23 18.69 -6.50 17.93
N PHE A 24 17.40 -6.82 17.82
CA PHE A 24 16.95 -8.19 17.59
C PHE A 24 17.00 -8.51 16.09
N PRO A 25 17.57 -9.65 15.67
CA PRO A 25 17.79 -9.93 14.25
C PRO A 25 16.47 -10.17 13.51
N VAL A 26 16.08 -9.24 12.64
CA VAL A 26 14.83 -9.34 11.84
C VAL A 26 15.05 -9.83 10.41
N GLN A 27 16.30 -9.95 9.96
CA GLN A 27 16.64 -10.31 8.58
C GLN A 27 16.81 -11.82 8.34
N GLN A 28 16.50 -12.67 9.32
CA GLN A 28 16.67 -14.11 9.17
C GLN A 28 15.56 -14.71 8.30
N ARG A 29 15.93 -15.58 7.35
CA ARG A 29 14.97 -16.52 6.75
C ARG A 29 14.42 -17.37 7.91
N GLN A 30 13.09 -17.42 8.08
CA GLN A 30 12.40 -18.05 9.22
C GLN A 30 12.49 -17.28 10.55
N TRP A 31 12.09 -15.99 10.54
CA TRP A 31 12.08 -15.15 11.73
C TRP A 31 11.18 -15.67 12.87
N ARG A 32 11.70 -15.68 14.10
CA ARG A 32 10.98 -16.05 15.34
C ARG A 32 11.03 -14.91 16.35
N CYS A 33 9.94 -14.73 17.10
CA CYS A 33 9.85 -13.72 18.14
C CYS A 33 10.79 -14.03 19.32
N LEU A 34 11.29 -13.02 20.04
CA LEU A 34 12.14 -13.25 21.22
C LEU A 34 11.50 -14.23 22.24
N PRO A 35 10.23 -14.07 22.65
CA PRO A 35 9.56 -15.05 23.53
C PRO A 35 9.58 -16.49 22.99
N CYS A 36 9.50 -16.64 21.67
CA CYS A 36 9.45 -17.93 20.97
C CYS A 36 10.82 -18.61 20.89
N THR A 37 11.90 -17.87 21.13
CA THR A 37 13.28 -18.38 21.14
C THR A 37 13.78 -18.75 22.55
N LEU A 38 13.07 -18.31 23.58
CA LEU A 38 13.44 -18.56 24.97
C LEU A 38 12.73 -19.80 25.53
N PRO A 39 13.34 -20.52 26.50
CA PRO A 39 12.68 -21.61 27.22
C PRO A 39 11.39 -21.14 27.94
N PRO A 40 10.41 -22.03 28.13
CA PRO A 40 9.11 -21.68 28.74
C PRO A 40 9.23 -21.12 30.16
N VAL A 41 10.30 -21.46 30.88
CA VAL A 41 10.60 -20.93 32.22
C VAL A 41 10.74 -19.40 32.22
N TYR A 42 11.25 -18.81 31.14
CA TYR A 42 11.34 -17.34 31.01
C TYR A 42 9.95 -16.68 30.88
N ALA A 43 8.96 -17.37 30.30
CA ALA A 43 7.59 -16.87 30.23
C ALA A 43 6.93 -16.89 31.61
N ALA A 44 7.17 -17.94 32.41
CA ALA A 44 6.70 -18.03 33.80
C ALA A 44 7.34 -16.94 34.68
N ALA A 45 8.65 -16.74 34.57
CA ALA A 45 9.37 -15.67 35.26
C ALA A 45 8.86 -14.27 34.89
N HIS A 46 8.60 -14.02 33.61
CA HIS A 46 8.01 -12.76 33.16
C HIS A 46 6.59 -12.56 33.73
N ALA A 47 5.75 -13.59 33.76
CA ALA A 47 4.41 -13.51 34.33
C ALA A 47 4.46 -13.16 35.84
N LEU A 48 5.39 -13.76 36.59
CA LEU A 48 5.59 -13.46 38.00
C LEU A 48 6.08 -12.02 38.21
N PHE A 49 7.03 -11.55 37.39
CA PHE A 49 7.49 -10.17 37.39
C PHE A 49 6.35 -9.16 37.15
N VAL A 50 5.47 -9.44 36.19
CA VAL A 50 4.33 -8.55 35.86
C VAL A 50 3.28 -8.54 36.97
N ARG A 51 2.97 -9.69 37.58
CA ARG A 51 1.92 -9.81 38.59
C ARG A 51 2.34 -9.24 39.95
N GLU A 52 3.59 -9.45 40.35
CA GLU A 52 4.05 -9.18 41.72
C GLU A 52 4.99 -7.98 41.82
N HIS A 53 5.31 -7.32 40.70
CA HIS A 53 6.19 -6.14 40.64
C HIS A 53 7.55 -6.30 41.36
N ARG A 54 8.03 -7.55 41.50
CA ARG A 54 9.33 -7.85 42.13
C ARG A 54 10.49 -7.32 41.30
N ALA A 55 11.65 -7.10 41.92
CA ALA A 55 12.85 -6.73 41.19
C ALA A 55 13.25 -7.86 40.22
N ILE A 56 13.68 -7.50 39.01
CA ILE A 56 14.09 -8.48 37.97
C ILE A 56 15.22 -9.38 38.46
N ALA A 57 16.10 -8.87 39.33
CA ALA A 57 17.17 -9.64 39.93
C ALA A 57 16.63 -10.79 40.79
N ASP A 58 15.67 -10.51 41.68
CA ASP A 58 15.09 -11.51 42.58
C ASP A 58 14.32 -12.59 41.81
N VAL A 59 13.61 -12.19 40.75
CA VAL A 59 12.90 -13.13 39.87
C VAL A 59 13.89 -13.99 39.08
N ALA A 60 14.99 -13.42 38.58
CA ALA A 60 16.02 -14.19 37.89
C ALA A 60 16.66 -15.22 38.84
N THR A 61 16.94 -14.84 40.09
CA THR A 61 17.47 -15.76 41.11
C THR A 61 16.46 -16.86 41.47
N HIS A 62 15.18 -16.52 41.64
CA HIS A 62 14.13 -17.49 42.01
C HIS A 62 13.94 -18.60 40.96
N PHE A 63 14.12 -18.27 39.68
CA PHE A 63 13.99 -19.22 38.58
C PHE A 63 15.33 -19.74 38.03
N GLU A 64 16.46 -19.38 38.65
CA GLU A 64 17.82 -19.70 38.19
C GLU A 64 18.07 -19.34 36.71
N LEU A 65 17.61 -18.15 36.30
CA LEU A 65 17.68 -17.67 34.91
C LEU A 65 18.78 -16.64 34.68
N ASP A 66 19.20 -16.52 33.43
CA ASP A 66 20.06 -15.43 32.98
C ASP A 66 19.29 -14.10 33.05
N ARG A 67 19.72 -13.24 33.99
CA ARG A 67 19.16 -11.91 34.22
C ARG A 67 19.14 -11.05 32.96
N ALA A 68 20.16 -11.14 32.10
CA ALA A 68 20.25 -10.33 30.89
C ALA A 68 19.15 -10.72 29.89
N LYS A 69 18.91 -12.03 29.71
CA LYS A 69 17.83 -12.54 28.86
C LYS A 69 16.44 -12.21 29.39
N LEU A 70 16.24 -12.30 30.71
CA LEU A 70 14.97 -11.90 31.34
C LEU A 70 14.73 -10.39 31.18
N LEU A 71 15.76 -9.56 31.37
CA LEU A 71 15.67 -8.12 31.14
C LEU A 71 15.34 -7.78 29.68
N LEU A 72 15.95 -8.49 28.73
CA LEU A 72 15.67 -8.34 27.30
C LEU A 72 14.21 -8.72 26.98
N LEU A 73 13.69 -9.80 27.58
CA LEU A 73 12.29 -10.20 27.45
C LEU A 73 11.32 -9.16 28.02
N VAL A 74 11.63 -8.57 29.18
CA VAL A 74 10.83 -7.48 29.77
C VAL A 74 10.84 -6.25 28.85
N ARG A 75 12.00 -5.86 28.32
CA ARG A 75 12.13 -4.74 27.38
C ARG A 75 11.35 -4.99 26.10
N TRP A 76 11.39 -6.21 25.58
CA TRP A 76 10.60 -6.66 24.43
C TRP A 76 9.10 -6.47 24.67
N HIS A 77 8.58 -7.03 25.77
CA HIS A 77 7.16 -6.88 26.09
C HIS A 77 6.76 -5.42 26.31
N ARG A 78 7.60 -4.58 26.92
CA ARG A 78 7.32 -3.14 27.07
C ARG A 78 7.27 -2.40 25.73
N ALA A 79 8.24 -2.63 24.84
CA ALA A 79 8.27 -2.01 23.51
C ALA A 79 7.04 -2.39 22.66
N HIS A 80 6.59 -3.64 22.78
CA HIS A 80 5.40 -4.13 22.08
C HIS A 80 4.08 -3.82 22.79
N ALA A 81 4.08 -3.64 24.12
CA ALA A 81 2.95 -3.11 24.88
C ALA A 81 2.68 -1.64 24.53
N GLN A 82 3.74 -0.83 24.39
CA GLN A 82 3.62 0.55 23.90
C GLN A 82 3.19 0.61 22.43
N SER A 83 3.66 -0.35 21.62
CA SER A 83 3.19 -0.51 20.24
C SER A 83 1.71 -0.90 20.16
N THR A 84 1.16 -1.61 21.16
CA THR A 84 -0.27 -1.98 21.25
C THR A 84 -1.13 -0.94 21.97
N SER A 85 -0.55 -0.08 22.83
CA SER A 85 -1.24 1.06 23.44
C SER A 85 -1.30 2.30 22.54
N THR A 86 -0.42 2.38 21.54
CA THR A 86 -0.47 3.41 20.47
C THR A 86 -1.27 2.96 19.23
N LEU A 87 -1.85 1.76 19.26
CA LEU A 87 -2.89 1.40 18.30
C LEU A 87 -4.16 2.15 18.67
N SER A 88 -4.44 3.23 17.95
CA SER A 88 -5.76 3.87 17.98
C SER A 88 -6.85 2.80 17.89
N THR A 89 -8.04 3.06 18.42
CA THR A 89 -9.22 2.18 18.37
C THR A 89 -9.42 1.49 17.01
N ARG A 90 -9.01 2.18 15.93
CA ARG A 90 -8.92 1.73 14.53
C ARG A 90 -8.08 0.46 14.32
N ALA A 91 -6.91 0.34 14.95
CA ALA A 91 -6.02 -0.78 14.74
C ALA A 91 -6.34 -1.99 15.63
N ARG A 92 -7.00 -1.79 16.79
CA ARG A 92 -7.63 -2.90 17.53
C ARG A 92 -8.82 -3.49 16.78
N ALA A 93 -9.66 -2.64 16.16
CA ALA A 93 -10.77 -3.10 15.32
C ALA A 93 -10.27 -3.89 14.11
N VAL A 94 -9.20 -3.44 13.44
CA VAL A 94 -8.58 -4.19 12.33
C VAL A 94 -7.93 -5.49 12.81
N GLY A 95 -7.26 -5.48 13.96
CA GLY A 95 -6.66 -6.69 14.54
C GLY A 95 -7.69 -7.76 14.91
N ALA A 96 -8.83 -7.36 15.49
CA ALA A 96 -9.95 -8.26 15.77
C ALA A 96 -10.65 -8.74 14.49
N ALA A 97 -10.80 -7.86 13.48
CA ALA A 97 -11.36 -8.21 12.17
C ALA A 97 -10.50 -9.19 11.37
N MET A 98 -9.17 -9.13 11.55
CA MET A 98 -8.23 -10.05 10.90
C MET A 98 -8.17 -11.42 11.59
N ALA A 99 -8.69 -11.54 12.82
CA ALA A 99 -8.74 -12.78 13.57
C ALA A 99 -10.06 -13.56 13.37
N SER A 100 -11.11 -12.94 12.81
CA SER A 100 -12.36 -13.62 12.46
C SER A 100 -12.39 -13.97 10.97
N GLU A 101 -12.55 -15.24 10.63
CA GLU A 101 -12.75 -15.71 9.25
C GLU A 101 -14.06 -15.19 8.61
N SER A 102 -14.95 -14.61 9.43
CA SER A 102 -16.20 -14.00 8.99
C SER A 102 -16.00 -12.51 8.66
N PRO A 103 -16.35 -12.04 7.45
CA PRO A 103 -16.23 -10.62 7.12
C PRO A 103 -17.19 -9.78 7.98
N LEU A 104 -16.67 -8.73 8.63
CA LEU A 104 -17.43 -7.80 9.49
C LEU A 104 -18.62 -7.12 8.80
N TYR A 105 -18.59 -7.03 7.48
CA TYR A 105 -19.68 -6.52 6.65
C TYR A 105 -19.60 -7.21 5.29
N THR A 106 -20.75 -7.39 4.64
CA THR A 106 -20.79 -7.97 3.30
C THR A 106 -20.74 -6.89 2.22
N LYS A 107 -20.48 -7.31 0.98
CA LYS A 107 -20.47 -6.42 -0.19
C LYS A 107 -21.84 -5.76 -0.39
N GLU A 108 -22.92 -6.49 -0.10
CA GLU A 108 -24.31 -6.03 -0.22
C GLU A 108 -24.58 -4.89 0.77
N MET A 109 -24.07 -5.01 2.00
CA MET A 109 -24.18 -3.96 3.03
C MET A 109 -23.43 -2.69 2.60
N LEU A 110 -22.22 -2.84 2.05
CA LEU A 110 -21.47 -1.70 1.51
C LEU A 110 -22.22 -1.02 0.34
N GLN A 111 -22.79 -1.80 -0.58
CA GLN A 111 -23.58 -1.28 -1.69
C GLN A 111 -24.88 -0.61 -1.21
N ALA A 112 -25.52 -1.15 -0.18
CA ALA A 112 -26.68 -0.54 0.46
C ALA A 112 -26.31 0.84 1.04
N ALA A 113 -25.13 1.00 1.64
CA ALA A 113 -24.68 2.28 2.18
C ALA A 113 -24.48 3.32 1.07
N VAL A 114 -23.88 2.91 -0.06
CA VAL A 114 -23.69 3.80 -1.21
C VAL A 114 -25.03 4.23 -1.81
N ARG A 115 -25.98 3.30 -1.94
CA ARG A 115 -27.35 3.62 -2.41
C ARG A 115 -28.08 4.54 -1.44
N TYR A 116 -27.96 4.28 -0.15
CA TYR A 116 -28.57 5.11 0.89
C TYR A 116 -28.06 6.56 0.83
N ALA A 117 -26.75 6.73 0.63
CA ALA A 117 -26.13 8.05 0.46
C ALA A 117 -26.71 8.80 -0.75
N ALA A 118 -26.86 8.11 -1.89
CA ALA A 118 -27.40 8.69 -3.12
C ALA A 118 -28.90 9.06 -2.98
N LEU A 119 -29.70 8.18 -2.37
CA LEU A 119 -31.15 8.38 -2.22
C LEU A 119 -31.51 9.50 -1.24
N HIS A 120 -30.70 9.70 -0.19
CA HIS A 120 -31.01 10.65 0.89
C HIS A 120 -30.12 11.89 0.86
N GLY A 121 -29.19 12.01 -0.10
CA GLY A 121 -28.27 13.14 -0.20
C GLY A 121 -27.32 13.29 1.00
N VAL A 122 -27.01 12.19 1.70
CA VAL A 122 -26.22 12.22 2.95
C VAL A 122 -24.75 11.86 2.73
N GLY A 123 -23.89 12.33 3.64
CA GLY A 123 -22.45 12.04 3.60
C GLY A 123 -22.12 10.56 3.86
N CYS A 124 -20.96 10.11 3.37
CA CYS A 124 -20.51 8.72 3.47
C CYS A 124 -20.51 8.13 4.90
N ARG A 125 -20.24 8.97 5.92
CA ARG A 125 -20.27 8.58 7.33
C ARG A 125 -21.70 8.35 7.84
N GLN A 126 -22.64 9.20 7.44
CA GLN A 126 -24.05 9.04 7.81
C GLN A 126 -24.66 7.82 7.13
N ALA A 127 -24.33 7.60 5.86
CA ALA A 127 -24.77 6.43 5.12
C ALA A 127 -24.23 5.11 5.67
N ALA A 128 -22.93 5.07 6.03
CA ALA A 128 -22.35 3.90 6.72
C ALA A 128 -23.07 3.61 8.05
N ARG A 129 -23.29 4.64 8.88
CA ARG A 129 -24.00 4.50 10.15
C ARG A 129 -25.45 4.05 9.99
N ALA A 130 -26.13 4.49 8.95
CA ALA A 130 -27.51 4.07 8.68
C ALA A 130 -27.58 2.57 8.42
N ILE A 131 -26.67 2.03 7.61
CA ILE A 131 -26.61 0.60 7.32
C ILE A 131 -26.11 -0.21 8.51
N GLU A 132 -25.15 0.31 9.29
CA GLU A 132 -24.71 -0.33 10.53
C GLU A 132 -25.88 -0.51 11.51
N ARG A 133 -26.78 0.48 11.63
CA ARG A 133 -27.99 0.36 12.46
C ARG A 133 -28.98 -0.66 11.91
N VAL A 134 -29.20 -0.69 10.60
CA VAL A 134 -30.15 -1.62 9.96
C VAL A 134 -29.70 -3.08 10.14
N HIS A 135 -28.40 -3.35 10.00
CA HIS A 135 -27.84 -4.70 10.09
C HIS A 135 -27.28 -5.04 11.48
N GLN A 136 -27.56 -4.21 12.49
CA GLN A 136 -27.06 -4.39 13.87
C GLN A 136 -25.54 -4.61 13.94
N LEU A 137 -24.79 -3.94 13.07
CA LEU A 137 -23.34 -4.06 13.02
C LEU A 137 -22.68 -3.18 14.10
N PRO A 138 -21.50 -3.58 14.60
CA PRO A 138 -20.66 -2.70 15.40
C PRO A 138 -20.39 -1.36 14.70
N LEU A 139 -20.17 -0.32 15.50
CA LEU A 139 -19.89 1.02 14.98
C LEU A 139 -18.57 1.02 14.18
N ASN A 140 -18.61 1.61 12.98
CA ASN A 140 -17.50 1.63 12.01
C ASN A 140 -17.14 0.27 11.41
N SER A 141 -18.02 -0.73 11.50
CA SER A 141 -17.87 -1.96 10.72
C SER A 141 -17.83 -1.69 9.24
N ILE A 142 -18.62 -0.73 8.73
CA ILE A 142 -18.58 -0.30 7.33
C ILE A 142 -17.65 0.91 7.21
N PRO A 143 -16.47 0.79 6.58
CA PRO A 143 -15.53 1.89 6.53
C PRO A 143 -16.10 3.02 5.66
N HIS A 144 -16.37 4.18 6.28
CA HIS A 144 -16.88 5.36 5.56
C HIS A 144 -15.93 5.82 4.43
N GLY A 145 -14.63 5.53 4.55
CA GLY A 145 -13.65 5.77 3.47
C GLY A 145 -13.92 4.90 2.25
N THR A 146 -14.29 3.63 2.44
CA THR A 146 -14.70 2.73 1.36
C THR A 146 -16.04 3.16 0.77
N VAL A 147 -17.02 3.55 1.61
CA VAL A 147 -18.28 4.14 1.12
C VAL A 147 -18.01 5.38 0.28
N HIS A 148 -17.13 6.28 0.74
CA HIS A 148 -16.73 7.47 0.01
C HIS A 148 -16.05 7.13 -1.32
N GLN A 149 -15.09 6.19 -1.33
CA GLN A 149 -14.45 5.70 -2.53
C GLN A 149 -15.47 5.10 -3.51
N HIS A 150 -16.49 4.40 -3.03
CA HIS A 150 -17.54 3.82 -3.87
C HIS A 150 -18.58 4.85 -4.34
N MET A 151 -18.87 5.89 -3.54
CA MET A 151 -19.66 7.05 -3.97
C MET A 151 -18.89 7.86 -5.01
N GLN A 152 -17.58 7.96 -4.85
CA GLN A 152 -16.69 8.58 -5.81
C GLN A 152 -16.38 7.66 -6.99
N SER A 153 -16.51 6.34 -6.88
CA SER A 153 -16.13 5.38 -7.92
C SER A 153 -16.85 5.61 -9.25
N PRO A 154 -18.15 5.95 -9.29
CA PRO A 154 -18.76 6.47 -10.51
C PRO A 154 -18.06 7.76 -10.96
N SER A 155 -17.94 8.77 -10.10
CA SER A 155 -17.36 10.07 -10.45
C SER A 155 -15.87 10.02 -10.85
N LEU A 156 -15.03 9.15 -10.29
CA LEU A 156 -13.60 8.98 -10.54
C LEU A 156 -13.31 8.03 -11.70
N ARG A 157 -14.19 7.05 -11.97
CA ARG A 157 -14.15 6.25 -13.21
C ARG A 157 -14.40 7.13 -14.44
N TYR A 158 -15.10 8.26 -14.29
CA TYR A 158 -15.41 9.17 -15.39
C TYR A 158 -14.75 10.57 -15.28
N ARG A 159 -14.07 10.95 -14.18
CA ARG A 159 -13.45 12.30 -14.03
C ARG A 159 -12.09 12.48 -14.68
N ASN A 160 -11.34 11.41 -14.92
CA ASN A 160 -10.04 11.50 -15.57
C ASN A 160 -10.14 10.92 -16.99
N PRO A 161 -10.44 11.76 -17.99
CA PRO A 161 -10.28 11.39 -19.38
C PRO A 161 -8.86 10.82 -19.59
N GLY A 162 -8.76 9.52 -19.92
CA GLY A 162 -7.49 8.90 -20.33
C GLY A 162 -6.62 8.19 -19.27
N ALA A 163 -7.05 8.04 -18.01
CA ALA A 163 -6.22 7.43 -16.96
C ALA A 163 -6.16 5.88 -16.97
N HIS A 164 -7.02 5.20 -17.73
CA HIS A 164 -7.19 3.74 -17.62
C HIS A 164 -7.25 2.96 -18.95
N ARG A 165 -6.44 3.32 -19.95
CA ARG A 165 -5.97 2.30 -20.89
C ARG A 165 -4.48 2.08 -20.69
N LYS A 166 -4.15 1.27 -19.68
CA LYS A 166 -2.99 0.40 -19.83
C LYS A 166 -3.28 -0.42 -21.08
N LEU A 167 -2.39 -0.36 -22.07
CA LEU A 167 -2.47 -1.25 -23.21
C LEU A 167 -2.51 -2.68 -22.68
N SER A 168 -3.18 -3.59 -23.38
CA SER A 168 -3.00 -5.01 -23.05
C SER A 168 -1.51 -5.36 -23.18
N ARG A 169 -1.03 -6.36 -22.44
CA ARG A 169 0.39 -6.74 -22.49
C ARG A 169 0.88 -6.99 -23.92
N PHE A 170 0.04 -7.59 -24.75
CA PHE A 170 0.31 -7.82 -26.17
C PHE A 170 0.43 -6.50 -26.98
N GLU A 171 -0.50 -5.57 -26.80
CA GLU A 171 -0.44 -4.26 -27.48
C GLU A 171 0.75 -3.43 -26.99
N GLU A 172 1.10 -3.54 -25.71
CA GLU A 172 2.24 -2.88 -25.13
C GLU A 172 3.56 -3.40 -25.72
N GLU A 173 3.76 -4.72 -25.74
CA GLU A 173 4.96 -5.34 -26.32
C GLU A 173 5.07 -5.08 -27.82
N LEU A 174 3.95 -5.10 -28.55
CA LEU A 174 3.91 -4.75 -29.97
C LEU A 174 4.36 -3.30 -30.22
N VAL A 175 3.83 -2.35 -29.46
CA VAL A 175 4.21 -0.94 -29.57
C VAL A 175 5.68 -0.76 -29.21
N ALA A 176 6.16 -1.45 -28.17
CA ALA A 176 7.56 -1.40 -27.78
C ALA A 176 8.47 -1.89 -28.92
N GLN A 177 8.19 -3.06 -29.51
CA GLN A 177 8.95 -3.59 -30.65
C GLN A 177 8.96 -2.64 -31.85
N HIS A 178 7.81 -2.05 -32.20
CA HIS A 178 7.71 -1.10 -33.30
C HIS A 178 8.56 0.16 -33.04
N LEU A 179 8.53 0.69 -31.82
CA LEU A 179 9.33 1.87 -31.46
C LEU A 179 10.83 1.57 -31.44
N ILE A 180 11.24 0.38 -30.98
CA ILE A 180 12.65 -0.07 -31.01
C ILE A 180 13.14 -0.15 -32.46
N GLN A 181 12.38 -0.81 -33.34
CA GLN A 181 12.72 -0.91 -34.77
C GLN A 181 12.82 0.48 -35.44
N LYS A 182 11.92 1.40 -35.08
CA LYS A 182 12.00 2.77 -35.58
C LYS A 182 13.21 3.52 -35.04
N GLN A 183 13.64 3.25 -33.81
CA GLN A 183 14.83 3.84 -33.20
C GLN A 183 16.14 3.41 -33.86
N GLU A 184 16.20 2.22 -34.44
CA GLU A 184 17.34 1.75 -35.22
C GLU A 184 17.57 2.60 -36.48
N THR A 185 16.50 3.18 -37.05
CA THR A 185 16.56 3.99 -38.28
C THR A 185 16.60 5.49 -38.01
N ARG A 186 15.96 5.97 -36.94
CA ARG A 186 15.96 7.39 -36.54
C ARG A 186 15.68 7.54 -35.05
N ARG A 187 16.30 8.53 -34.42
CA ARG A 187 15.91 8.90 -33.05
C ARG A 187 14.53 9.56 -33.07
N LEU A 188 13.63 9.08 -32.22
CA LEU A 188 12.27 9.58 -32.10
C LEU A 188 12.14 10.57 -30.94
N THR A 189 11.45 11.67 -31.16
CA THR A 189 10.93 12.51 -30.08
C THR A 189 9.72 11.83 -29.43
N LYS A 190 9.38 12.25 -28.21
CA LYS A 190 8.18 11.79 -27.51
C LYS A 190 6.88 12.02 -28.30
N HIS A 191 6.84 13.09 -29.09
CA HIS A 191 5.69 13.40 -29.93
C HIS A 191 5.56 12.42 -31.08
N GLU A 192 6.65 12.17 -31.81
CA GLU A 192 6.67 11.21 -32.93
C GLU A 192 6.40 9.79 -32.44
N ALA A 193 6.94 9.40 -31.29
CA ALA A 193 6.63 8.10 -30.69
C ALA A 193 5.16 7.96 -30.30
N ALA A 194 4.49 9.05 -29.88
CA ALA A 194 3.06 9.05 -29.63
C ALA A 194 2.26 8.87 -30.92
N GLU A 195 2.64 9.54 -32.01
CA GLU A 195 2.00 9.40 -33.32
C GLU A 195 2.16 7.98 -33.89
N GLU A 196 3.36 7.40 -33.79
CA GLU A 196 3.64 6.03 -34.23
C GLU A 196 2.81 5.01 -33.42
N MET A 197 2.71 5.20 -32.09
CA MET A 197 1.90 4.38 -31.21
C MET A 197 0.41 4.46 -31.56
N MET A 198 -0.13 5.67 -31.76
CA MET A 198 -1.53 5.85 -32.16
C MET A 198 -1.79 5.25 -33.55
N THR A 199 -0.88 5.47 -34.50
CA THR A 199 -0.98 4.91 -35.86
C THR A 199 -1.05 3.38 -35.81
N LEU A 200 -0.18 2.74 -35.03
CA LEU A 200 -0.13 1.29 -34.89
C LEU A 200 -1.40 0.72 -34.23
N LEU A 201 -1.90 1.38 -33.19
CA LEU A 201 -3.05 0.92 -32.42
C LEU A 201 -4.39 1.18 -33.12
N CYS A 202 -4.54 2.29 -33.83
CA CYS A 202 -5.75 2.65 -34.57
C CYS A 202 -5.92 1.84 -35.87
N ARG A 203 -4.83 1.45 -36.55
CA ARG A 203 -4.86 0.67 -37.81
C ARG A 203 -5.61 -0.67 -37.72
N ARG A 204 -5.83 -1.19 -36.52
CA ARG A 204 -6.54 -2.46 -36.29
C ARG A 204 -8.06 -2.33 -36.29
N GLY A 205 -8.61 -1.31 -36.96
CA GLY A 205 -10.05 -1.01 -36.97
C GLY A 205 -10.59 -0.62 -35.59
N ARG A 206 -9.73 -0.12 -34.70
CA ARG A 206 -10.06 0.23 -33.32
C ARG A 206 -10.00 1.74 -33.13
N ALA A 207 -10.91 2.26 -32.32
CA ALA A 207 -10.87 3.65 -31.87
C ALA A 207 -9.59 3.94 -31.07
N ASN A 208 -9.12 5.18 -31.14
CA ASN A 208 -7.89 5.60 -30.48
C ASN A 208 -7.96 5.29 -28.97
N PRO A 209 -7.04 4.49 -28.42
CA PRO A 209 -7.06 4.14 -27.00
C PRO A 209 -6.81 5.33 -26.07
N PHE A 210 -6.33 6.44 -26.61
CA PHE A 210 -6.08 7.69 -25.89
C PHE A 210 -7.07 8.79 -26.27
N GLU A 211 -8.18 8.49 -26.94
CA GLU A 211 -9.17 9.49 -27.37
C GLU A 211 -9.66 10.38 -26.23
N ALA A 212 -9.80 9.82 -25.03
CA ALA A 212 -10.17 10.56 -23.84
C ALA A 212 -9.01 11.42 -23.27
N CYS A 213 -7.75 11.17 -23.61
CA CYS A 213 -6.65 11.99 -23.11
C CYS A 213 -6.63 13.39 -23.74
N ALA A 214 -5.94 14.34 -23.11
CA ALA A 214 -5.63 15.63 -23.73
C ALA A 214 -4.95 15.43 -25.10
N GLN A 215 -5.48 16.08 -26.13
CA GLN A 215 -5.02 15.96 -27.53
C GLN A 215 -5.11 14.53 -28.10
N ALA A 216 -5.97 13.68 -27.53
CA ALA A 216 -6.11 12.27 -27.91
C ALA A 216 -4.80 11.46 -27.84
N ARG A 217 -3.87 11.83 -26.95
CA ARG A 217 -2.49 11.29 -26.90
C ARG A 217 -2.14 10.65 -25.55
N PRO A 218 -1.13 9.75 -25.48
CA PRO A 218 -0.72 9.13 -24.23
C PRO A 218 -0.25 10.17 -23.20
N SER A 219 -0.75 10.06 -21.96
CA SER A 219 -0.45 11.00 -20.88
C SER A 219 0.99 10.89 -20.37
N GLN A 220 1.47 11.89 -19.63
CA GLN A 220 2.78 11.85 -18.97
C GLN A 220 2.94 10.65 -18.03
N GLY A 221 1.87 10.30 -17.29
CA GLY A 221 1.85 9.14 -16.40
C GLY A 221 1.96 7.81 -17.16
N PHE A 222 1.31 7.71 -18.32
CA PHE A 222 1.44 6.55 -19.21
C PHE A 222 2.90 6.38 -19.65
N TRP A 223 3.51 7.44 -20.19
CA TRP A 223 4.90 7.40 -20.67
C TRP A 223 5.90 7.02 -19.58
N ARG A 224 5.73 7.56 -18.36
CA ARG A 224 6.60 7.19 -17.23
C ARG A 224 6.54 5.69 -16.96
N GLY A 225 5.34 5.11 -16.93
CA GLY A 225 5.17 3.69 -16.70
C GLY A 225 5.66 2.83 -17.87
N PHE A 226 5.38 3.23 -19.11
CA PHE A 226 5.76 2.52 -20.32
C PHE A 226 7.28 2.45 -20.47
N LEU A 227 8.00 3.57 -20.34
CA LEU A 227 9.46 3.62 -20.44
C LEU A 227 10.16 2.94 -19.27
N GLN A 228 9.53 2.88 -18.09
CA GLN A 228 10.06 2.11 -16.96
C GLN A 228 10.04 0.59 -17.24
N ARG A 229 9.07 0.11 -18.02
CA ARG A 229 8.95 -1.31 -18.42
C ARG A 229 9.75 -1.63 -19.67
N HIS A 230 10.02 -0.64 -20.50
CA HIS A 230 10.78 -0.74 -21.75
C HIS A 230 11.97 0.22 -21.77
N PRO A 231 13.00 -0.02 -20.92
CA PRO A 231 14.17 0.86 -20.80
C PRO A 231 15.00 0.97 -22.08
N GLU A 232 14.86 0.01 -22.99
CA GLU A 232 15.48 0.01 -24.33
C GLU A 232 14.99 1.16 -25.23
N ILE A 233 13.83 1.74 -24.94
CA ILE A 233 13.25 2.84 -25.73
C ILE A 233 13.81 4.19 -25.27
N GLN A 234 14.75 4.74 -26.03
CA GLN A 234 15.36 6.04 -25.73
C GLN A 234 14.79 7.18 -26.59
N LEU A 235 13.87 7.96 -26.03
CA LEU A 235 13.24 9.09 -26.71
C LEU A 235 14.06 10.38 -26.54
N GLN A 236 14.15 11.19 -27.59
CA GLN A 236 14.75 12.52 -27.49
C GLN A 236 13.90 13.41 -26.56
N THR A 237 14.53 13.92 -25.52
CA THR A 237 14.06 15.12 -24.83
C THR A 237 14.27 16.30 -25.77
N ARG A 238 13.24 17.10 -26.01
CA ARG A 238 13.40 18.38 -26.72
C ARG A 238 14.50 19.16 -25.99
N SER A 239 15.65 19.35 -26.62
CA SER A 239 16.58 20.39 -26.24
C SER A 239 15.83 21.71 -26.37
N SER A 240 15.81 22.51 -25.31
CA SER A 240 15.36 23.89 -25.37
C SER A 240 16.12 24.61 -26.49
N PRO A 241 15.48 25.46 -27.31
CA PRO A 241 16.22 26.32 -28.21
C PRO A 241 17.11 27.22 -27.34
N CYS A 242 18.41 27.17 -27.60
CA CYS A 242 19.38 28.08 -27.02
C CYS A 242 18.91 29.51 -27.31
N ASN A 243 18.63 30.28 -26.26
CA ASN A 243 18.31 31.69 -26.39
C ASN A 243 19.46 32.39 -27.10
N ARG A 244 19.12 33.12 -28.16
CA ARG A 244 19.95 34.19 -28.73
C ARG A 244 20.48 35.05 -27.58
N ILE A 245 21.80 35.13 -27.45
CA ILE A 245 22.43 36.37 -26.99
C ILE A 245 22.87 37.08 -28.26
N LEU A 246 22.06 38.07 -28.61
CA LEU A 246 22.53 39.26 -29.31
C LEU A 246 23.61 39.88 -28.43
N ASP A 247 24.84 39.94 -28.91
CA ASP A 247 25.79 40.98 -28.51
C ASP A 247 26.27 41.66 -29.79
N ALA A 248 25.52 42.71 -30.14
CA ALA A 248 26.06 43.84 -30.84
C ALA A 248 26.62 44.79 -29.78
N THR A 249 27.94 44.99 -29.76
CA THR A 249 28.70 46.21 -29.38
C THR A 249 30.15 45.83 -29.07
N THR A 250 31.05 45.94 -30.05
CA THR A 250 32.10 46.97 -30.24
C THR A 250 33.17 46.43 -31.17
#